data_AF-A0AAD5XHY0-F1
#
_entry.id   AF-A0AAD5XHY0-F1
#
_cell.length_a   1.000
_cell.length_b   1.000
_cell.length_c   1.000
_cell.angle_alpha   90.00
_cell.angle_beta   90.00
_cell.angle_gamma   90.00
#
_symmetry.space_group_name_H-M   'P 1'
#
loop_
_entity.id
_entity.type
_entity.pdbx_description
1 polymer ?
#
loop_
_entity_poly.entity_id
_entity_poly.type
_entity_poly.pdbx_seq_one_letter_code
_entity_poly.pdbx_strand_id
1 'polypeptide(L)'
;MELANLYHSPGAPTSPAALKKLLAKRGVNLSIKTITKFLQDEKAHQVHRKKKRLNLNVATIRAPFDEWESDWLTLGNDAHPRSNKGNLHILVCVDKFSKM
;
A
#
# COMPACT_ATOMS: atom_id res chain seq x y z
N MET A 1 24.64 20.92 -0.04
CA MET A 1 23.80 20.87 -1.26
C MET A 1 24.01 19.57 -2.06
N GLU A 2 24.65 18.51 -1.52
CA GLU A 2 25.06 17.34 -2.32
C GLU A 2 24.15 16.10 -2.17
N LEU A 3 23.54 15.88 -1.00
CA LEU A 3 22.75 14.68 -0.71
C LEU A 3 21.41 14.62 -1.45
N ALA A 4 20.68 15.74 -1.51
CA ALA A 4 19.37 15.81 -2.19
C ALA A 4 19.50 15.59 -3.71
N ASN A 5 20.51 16.19 -4.33
CA ASN A 5 20.79 16.02 -5.77
C ASN A 5 21.13 14.57 -6.13
N LEU A 6 21.79 13.85 -5.22
CA LEU A 6 22.09 12.42 -5.37
C LEU A 6 20.86 11.54 -5.16
N TYR A 7 20.00 11.88 -4.20
CA TYR A 7 18.77 11.15 -3.92
C TYR A 7 17.75 11.26 -5.07
N HIS A 8 17.66 12.39 -5.76
CA HIS A 8 16.75 12.58 -6.89
C HIS A 8 17.28 12.08 -8.25
N SER A 9 18.43 11.39 -8.28
CA SER A 9 18.96 10.83 -9.53
C SER A 9 18.17 9.59 -9.99
N PRO A 10 17.99 9.35 -11.30
CA PRO A 10 17.27 8.19 -11.82
C PRO A 10 17.91 6.88 -11.33
N GLY A 11 17.12 5.95 -10.78
CA GLY A 11 17.62 4.73 -10.13
C GLY A 11 17.89 4.86 -8.62
N ALA A 12 17.33 5.90 -7.99
CA ALA A 12 17.53 6.23 -6.58
C ALA A 12 17.28 5.04 -5.62
N PRO A 13 18.24 4.74 -4.74
CA PRO A 13 18.12 3.65 -3.80
C PRO A 13 17.12 3.96 -2.69
N THR A 14 16.05 3.19 -2.62
CA THR A 14 15.05 3.23 -1.54
C THR A 14 15.57 2.73 -0.19
N SER A 15 16.84 2.32 -0.08
CA SER A 15 17.42 1.79 1.15
C SER A 15 18.69 2.54 1.59
N PRO A 16 18.91 2.73 2.91
CA PRO A 16 20.10 3.39 3.44
C PRO A 16 21.42 2.76 2.97
N ALA A 17 21.46 1.43 2.81
CA ALA A 17 22.65 0.70 2.38
C ALA A 17 23.03 1.01 0.92
N ALA A 18 22.04 1.11 0.03
CA ALA A 18 22.29 1.39 -1.37
C ALA A 18 22.63 2.88 -1.60
N LEU A 19 22.06 3.80 -0.81
CA LEU A 19 22.48 5.21 -0.81
C LEU A 19 23.92 5.37 -0.32
N LYS A 20 24.32 4.63 0.72
CA LYS A 20 25.72 4.60 1.20
C LYS A 20 26.69 4.13 0.10
N LYS A 21 26.34 3.08 -0.66
CA LYS A 21 27.18 2.59 -1.76
C LYS A 21 27.34 3.63 -2.87
N LEU A 22 26.29 4.39 -3.20
CA LEU A 22 26.39 5.48 -4.20
C LEU A 22 27.23 6.65 -3.70
N LEU A 23 27.07 7.06 -2.44
CA LEU A 23 27.87 8.12 -1.84
C LEU A 23 29.36 7.74 -1.81
N ALA A 24 29.69 6.49 -1.45
CA ALA A 24 31.05 5.99 -1.48
C ALA A 24 31.68 6.02 -2.89
N LYS A 25 30.92 5.69 -3.94
CA LYS A 25 31.39 5.80 -5.33
C LYS A 25 31.70 7.23 -5.77
N ARG A 26 31.11 8.24 -5.12
CA ARG A 26 31.37 9.66 -5.38
C ARG A 26 32.37 10.28 -4.40
N GLY A 27 33.07 9.46 -3.59
CA GLY A 27 34.07 9.93 -2.63
C GLY A 27 33.48 10.53 -1.35
N VAL A 28 32.17 10.44 -1.15
CA VAL A 28 31.49 10.97 0.05
C VAL A 28 31.37 9.86 1.09
N ASN A 29 32.12 9.99 2.20
CA ASN A 29 32.07 9.04 3.30
C ASN A 29 31.15 9.56 4.42
N LEU A 30 29.92 9.05 4.47
CA LEU A 30 28.94 9.41 5.49
C LEU A 30 28.54 8.20 6.34
N SER A 31 28.25 8.47 7.62
CA SER A 31 27.77 7.45 8.54
C SER A 31 26.39 6.95 8.12
N ILE A 32 26.11 5.66 8.34
CA ILE A 32 24.78 5.07 8.10
C ILE A 32 23.71 5.77 8.94
N LYS A 33 24.06 6.24 10.15
CA LYS A 33 23.13 6.97 11.02
C LYS A 33 22.67 8.26 10.36
N THR A 34 23.60 9.03 9.78
CA THR A 34 23.30 10.28 9.07
C THR A 34 22.43 10.03 7.84
N ILE A 35 22.75 8.99 7.06
CA ILE A 35 21.98 8.60 5.88
C ILE A 35 20.56 8.16 6.25
N THR A 36 20.43 7.37 7.32
CA THR A 36 19.11 6.92 7.81
C THR A 36 18.28 8.09 8.30
N LYS A 37 18.89 9.05 9.01
CA LYS A 37 18.20 10.25 9.47
C LYS A 37 17.72 11.12 8.30
N PHE A 38 18.58 11.37 7.32
CA PHE A 38 18.21 12.07 6.09
C PHE A 38 17.02 11.38 5.38
N LEU A 39 17.09 10.06 5.23
CA LEU A 39 16.02 9.26 4.63
C LEU A 39 14.71 9.25 5.45
N GLN A 40 14.78 9.44 6.77
CA GLN A 40 13.61 9.61 7.62
C GLN A 40 13.01 11.02 7.46
N ASP A 41 13.84 12.05 7.36
CA ASP A 41 13.37 13.44 7.24
C ASP A 41 12.83 13.75 5.82
N GLU A 42 13.25 12.97 4.81
CA GLU A 42 12.87 13.15 3.41
C GLU A 42 11.42 12.67 3.14
N LYS A 43 10.51 13.64 2.89
CA LYS A 43 9.08 13.39 2.67
C LYS A 43 8.79 12.41 1.54
N ALA A 44 9.52 12.51 0.44
CA ALA A 44 9.36 11.61 -0.71
C ALA A 44 9.65 10.15 -0.32
N HIS A 45 10.66 9.91 0.52
CA HIS A 45 10.95 8.56 0.98
C HIS A 45 9.83 8.01 1.86
N GLN A 46 9.26 8.82 2.76
CA GLN A 46 8.21 8.36 3.66
C GLN A 46 6.96 7.88 2.91
N VAL A 47 6.59 8.55 1.81
CA VAL A 47 5.44 8.16 0.96
C VAL A 47 5.68 6.81 0.27
N HIS A 48 6.89 6.58 -0.23
CA HIS A 48 7.24 5.35 -0.95
C HIS A 48 7.78 4.22 -0.06
N ARG A 49 7.83 4.44 1.26
CA ARG A 49 8.28 3.42 2.20
C ARG A 49 7.26 2.29 2.25
N LYS A 50 7.74 1.04 2.10
CA LYS A 50 6.89 -0.15 2.32
C LYS A 50 6.31 -0.10 3.72
N LYS A 51 4.97 -0.01 3.82
CA LYS A 51 4.26 -0.11 5.11
C LYS A 51 4.47 -1.52 5.67
N LYS A 52 4.99 -1.61 6.89
CA LYS A 52 5.05 -2.87 7.62
C LYS A 52 3.61 -3.24 7.98
N ARG A 53 3.06 -4.28 7.34
CA ARG A 53 1.76 -4.83 7.72
C ARG A 53 1.94 -5.55 9.06
N LEU A 54 1.19 -5.12 10.08
CA LEU A 54 1.04 -5.87 11.31
C LEU A 54 -0.03 -6.92 11.04
N ASN A 55 0.34 -8.20 11.10
CA ASN A 55 -0.63 -9.29 11.10
C ASN A 55 -1.20 -9.40 12.51
N LEU A 56 -2.25 -8.62 12.80
CA LEU A 56 -3.09 -8.88 13.97
C LEU A 56 -4.00 -10.05 13.65
N ASN A 57 -3.53 -11.27 13.89
CA ASN A 57 -4.39 -12.44 13.97
C ASN A 57 -5.07 -12.45 15.35
N VAL A 58 -6.09 -11.61 15.52
CA VAL A 58 -6.95 -11.70 16.71
C VAL A 58 -7.95 -12.81 16.45
N ALA A 59 -7.80 -13.94 17.16
CA ALA A 59 -8.81 -14.98 17.16
C ALA A 59 -10.09 -14.41 17.78
N THR A 60 -11.07 -14.09 16.94
CA THR A 60 -12.40 -13.66 17.38
C THR A 60 -13.33 -14.86 17.26
N ILE A 61 -13.97 -15.24 18.36
CA ILE A 61 -15.10 -16.18 18.31
C ILE A 61 -16.26 -15.43 17.67
N ARG A 62 -16.82 -15.97 16.58
CA ARG A 62 -17.93 -15.37 15.82
C ARG A 62 -19.04 -16.40 15.70
N ALA A 63 -20.28 -15.94 15.69
CA ALA A 63 -21.50 -16.72 15.45
C ALA A 63 -22.19 -16.27 14.16
N PRO A 64 -23.17 -17.06 13.63
CA PRO A 64 -24.00 -16.60 12.53
C PRO A 64 -24.69 -15.28 12.86
N PHE A 65 -24.73 -14.37 11.88
CA PHE A 65 -25.35 -13.05 11.95
C PHE A 65 -24.61 -11.99 12.79
N ASP A 66 -23.43 -12.31 13.33
CA ASP A 66 -22.60 -11.34 14.08
C ASP A 66 -21.96 -10.28 13.17
N GLU A 67 -21.56 -10.66 11.96
CA GLU A 67 -20.86 -9.76 11.04
C GLU A 67 -21.27 -10.04 9.59
N TRP A 68 -21.70 -8.98 8.92
CA TRP A 68 -22.10 -9.02 7.52
C TRP A 68 -21.09 -8.28 6.65
N GLU A 69 -20.84 -8.80 5.46
CA GLU A 69 -20.13 -8.10 4.40
C GLU A 69 -21.11 -7.77 3.30
N SER A 70 -21.08 -6.52 2.82
CA SER A 70 -21.92 -6.10 1.70
C SER A 70 -21.09 -5.43 0.64
N ASP A 71 -21.33 -5.78 -0.62
CA ASP A 71 -20.67 -5.13 -1.76
C ASP A 71 -21.63 -4.98 -2.95
N TRP A 72 -21.30 -4.04 -3.83
CA TRP A 72 -22.05 -3.76 -5.04
C TRP A 72 -21.36 -4.40 -6.24
N LEU A 73 -22.03 -5.35 -6.86
CA LEU A 73 -21.61 -5.89 -8.14
C LEU A 73 -22.24 -5.07 -9.26
N THR A 74 -21.41 -4.43 -10.07
CA THR A 74 -21.86 -3.77 -11.30
C THR A 74 -21.98 -4.80 -12.39
N LEU A 75 -23.20 -4.95 -12.92
CA LEU A 75 -23.43 -5.74 -14.12
C LEU A 75 -22.75 -4.98 -15.26
N GLY A 76 -21.72 -5.57 -15.86
CA GLY A 76 -20.90 -4.91 -16.88
C GLY A 76 -21.71 -4.44 -18.09
N ASN A 77 -21.02 -3.86 -19.07
CA ASN A 77 -21.64 -3.24 -20.26
C ASN A 77 -22.54 -4.17 -21.10
N ASP A 78 -22.49 -5.49 -20.87
CA ASP A 78 -23.31 -6.49 -21.57
C ASP A 78 -24.76 -6.57 -21.04
N ALA A 79 -25.02 -6.06 -19.84
CA ALA A 79 -26.38 -5.95 -19.30
C ALA A 79 -27.00 -4.63 -19.74
N HIS A 80 -27.46 -4.55 -20.99
CA HIS A 80 -28.20 -3.37 -21.45
C HIS A 80 -29.39 -3.11 -20.49
N PRO A 81 -29.57 -1.89 -19.92
CA PRO A 81 -30.58 -1.64 -18.89
C PRO A 81 -32.02 -2.07 -19.25
N ARG A 82 -32.34 -2.18 -20.54
CA ARG A 82 -33.64 -2.66 -21.01
C ARG A 82 -33.87 -4.17 -20.77
N SER A 83 -32.82 -4.99 -20.73
CA SER A 83 -32.95 -6.42 -20.44
C SER A 83 -33.11 -6.70 -18.94
N ASN A 84 -32.60 -5.82 -18.07
CA ASN A 84 -32.66 -5.97 -16.61
C ASN A 84 -33.61 -4.98 -15.91
N LYS A 85 -34.67 -4.53 -16.59
CA LYS A 85 -35.69 -3.59 -16.04
C LYS A 85 -35.11 -2.29 -15.42
N GLY A 86 -33.98 -1.83 -15.93
CA GLY A 86 -33.28 -0.64 -15.44
C GLY A 86 -32.26 -0.88 -14.32
N ASN A 87 -32.09 -2.13 -13.86
CA ASN A 87 -31.16 -2.46 -12.79
C ASN A 87 -29.74 -2.68 -13.32
N LEU A 88 -28.80 -1.85 -12.89
CA LEU A 88 -27.38 -1.89 -13.30
C LEU A 88 -26.47 -2.57 -12.25
N HIS A 89 -26.95 -2.65 -11.01
CA HIS A 89 -26.16 -3.14 -9.88
C HIS A 89 -26.92 -4.21 -9.10
N ILE A 90 -26.16 -5.13 -8.52
CA ILE A 90 -26.64 -6.12 -7.56
C ILE A 90 -25.99 -5.80 -6.22
N LEU A 91 -26.80 -5.62 -5.18
CA LEU A 91 -26.31 -5.61 -3.81
C LEU A 91 -26.16 -7.05 -3.35
N VAL A 92 -24.95 -7.43 -2.93
CA VAL A 92 -24.68 -8.72 -2.32
C VAL A 92 -24.41 -8.49 -0.84
N CYS A 93 -25.11 -9.24 0.01
CA CYS A 93 -24.90 -9.26 1.45
C CYS A 93 -24.60 -10.69 1.86
N VAL A 94 -23.50 -10.92 2.56
CA VAL A 94 -23.05 -12.25 3.00
C VAL A 94 -22.77 -12.21 4.49
N ASP A 95 -23.32 -13.17 5.24
CA ASP A 95 -22.91 -13.40 6.62
C ASP A 95 -21.51 -14.01 6.65
N LYS A 96 -20.56 -13.34 7.31
CA LYS A 96 -19.14 -13.72 7.24
C LYS A 96 -18.87 -15.08 7.89
N PHE A 97 -19.72 -15.50 8.83
CA PHE A 97 -19.60 -16.78 9.52
C PHE A 97 -20.14 -17.94 8.67
N SER A 98 -21.42 -17.88 8.27
CA SER A 98 -22.09 -18.96 7.53
C SER A 98 -21.74 -18.98 6.05
N LYS A 99 -21.18 -17.90 5.50
CA LYS A 99 -20.95 -17.71 4.05
C LYS A 99 -22.24 -17.82 3.23
N MET A 100 -23.38 -17.54 3.87
CA MET A 100 -24.71 -17.49 3.26
C MET A 100 -25.10 -16.06 2.91
#